data_AF-A0A840RQ45-F1
#
_entry.id   AF-A0A840RQ45-F1
#
_cell.length_a   1.000
_cell.length_b   1.000
_cell.length_c   1.000
_cell.angle_alpha   90.00
_cell.angle_beta   90.00
_cell.angle_gamma   90.00
#
_symmetry.space_group_name_H-M   'P 1'
#
loop_
_entity.id
_entity.type
_entity.pdbx_description
1 polymer ?
#
loop_
_entity_poly.entity_id
_entity_poly.type
_entity_poly.pdbx_seq_one_letter_code
_entity_poly.pdbx_strand_id
1 'polypeptide(L)'
;MVQREGRTHADVLDNPNSGPNLPIWNGLSRNSFATLNAALNDPAHWCDVLNLHINIKYCHASAEKGGSNLLVSIGTKYDKPLYEAFQVKFSYGVVATTPDYFAVRLNAKTGPLGTSDYHIELEAVSIENGKTFLHMTYSYAYSFTGRMAMKSYLATIGRDKVGFTLQDATNTPSQKRPDYIGGVRGLVERNTMRYYLAIDSYLAAPSTAQREMRLEHWFSSTEQYSRQLHEMDRAAYLEMKHSEYLRQQKAPIQAPS
;
A
#
# COMPACT_ATOMS: atom_id res chain seq x y z
N MET A 1 31.59 -12.91 18.39
CA MET A 1 31.76 -14.18 17.65
C MET A 1 30.48 -14.98 17.84
N VAL A 2 29.54 -14.86 16.91
CA VAL A 2 28.38 -15.78 16.80
C VAL A 2 28.21 -16.01 15.30
N GLN A 3 28.41 -17.28 14.91
CA GLN A 3 28.44 -17.76 13.54
C GLN A 3 27.07 -17.62 12.86
N ARG A 4 27.08 -17.15 11.61
CA ARG A 4 25.99 -17.37 10.65
C ARG A 4 26.15 -18.76 10.08
N GLU A 5 25.18 -19.65 10.29
CA GLU A 5 24.99 -20.82 9.44
C GLU A 5 24.28 -20.40 8.16
N GLY A 6 24.98 -20.55 7.04
CA GLY A 6 24.46 -20.32 5.71
C GLY A 6 23.49 -21.44 5.30
N ARG A 7 22.31 -21.04 4.81
CA ARG A 7 21.49 -21.90 3.94
C ARG A 7 21.61 -21.40 2.52
N THR A 8 21.85 -22.33 1.62
CA THR A 8 22.15 -22.15 0.19
C THR A 8 20.92 -21.71 -0.61
N HIS A 9 21.17 -20.95 -1.68
CA HIS A 9 20.21 -20.23 -2.55
C HIS A 9 19.13 -21.08 -3.28
N ALA A 10 19.03 -22.39 -3.05
CA ALA A 10 18.06 -23.26 -3.72
C ALA A 10 16.78 -23.53 -2.90
N ASP A 11 16.77 -23.29 -1.58
CA ASP A 11 15.68 -23.72 -0.70
C ASP A 11 14.58 -22.67 -0.45
N VAL A 12 14.70 -21.47 -1.01
CA VAL A 12 13.73 -20.36 -0.80
C VAL A 12 12.57 -20.42 -1.80
N LEU A 13 12.66 -21.24 -2.85
CA LEU A 13 11.61 -21.34 -3.87
C LEU A 13 10.64 -22.52 -3.66
N ASP A 14 10.95 -23.48 -2.77
CA ASP A 14 10.17 -24.72 -2.62
C ASP A 14 9.69 -25.03 -1.18
N ASN A 15 9.77 -24.10 -0.22
CA ASN A 15 9.25 -24.35 1.13
C ASN A 15 7.81 -23.80 1.33
N PRO A 16 6.76 -24.65 1.35
CA PRO A 16 5.39 -24.21 1.64
C PRO A 16 5.17 -23.78 3.11
N ASN A 17 6.16 -23.97 3.99
CA ASN A 17 6.10 -23.60 5.42
C ASN A 17 6.98 -22.39 5.79
N SER A 18 7.63 -21.72 4.83
CA SER A 18 8.19 -20.38 5.12
C SER A 18 7.04 -19.36 5.08
N GLY A 19 6.48 -19.06 6.24
CA GLY A 19 5.51 -17.97 6.40
C GLY A 19 6.06 -16.67 5.78
N PRO A 20 5.19 -15.78 5.28
CA PRO A 20 5.63 -14.59 4.58
C PRO A 20 6.44 -13.71 5.54
N ASN A 21 7.69 -13.40 5.19
CA ASN A 21 8.28 -12.13 5.60
C ASN A 21 7.42 -11.04 4.96
N LEU A 22 6.35 -10.66 5.64
CA LEU A 22 5.43 -9.61 5.24
C LEU A 22 6.28 -8.35 5.02
N PRO A 23 6.11 -7.61 3.93
CA PRO A 23 6.76 -6.32 3.79
C PRO A 23 6.22 -5.42 4.89
N ILE A 24 7.09 -5.23 5.87
CA ILE A 24 6.91 -4.36 7.00
C ILE A 24 7.58 -3.04 6.64
N TRP A 25 6.86 -1.94 6.84
CA TRP A 25 7.44 -0.61 6.80
C TRP A 25 7.35 0.06 8.17
N ASN A 26 8.45 0.65 8.61
CA ASN A 26 8.56 1.34 9.88
C ASN A 26 9.00 2.79 9.66
N GLY A 27 8.43 3.73 10.40
CA GLY A 27 8.96 5.09 10.37
C GLY A 27 8.41 6.05 11.38
N LEU A 28 9.06 7.20 11.41
CA LEU A 28 8.88 8.22 12.41
C LEU A 28 8.03 9.35 11.85
N SER A 29 6.84 9.55 12.41
CA SER A 29 5.99 10.67 12.06
C SER A 29 6.36 11.92 12.86
N ARG A 30 6.24 13.08 12.20
CA ARG A 30 6.36 14.40 12.83
C ARG A 30 5.08 14.83 13.56
N ASN A 31 3.99 14.09 13.37
CA ASN A 31 2.71 14.36 14.01
C ASN A 31 2.65 13.75 15.42
N SER A 32 1.92 14.41 16.32
CA SER A 32 1.62 13.87 17.64
C SER A 32 0.77 12.61 17.53
N PHE A 33 0.87 11.73 18.52
CA PHE A 33 0.09 10.49 18.57
C PHE A 33 -1.43 10.80 18.53
N ALA A 34 -1.88 11.83 19.24
CA ALA A 34 -3.28 12.24 19.24
C ALA A 34 -3.78 12.67 17.86
N THR A 35 -2.97 13.45 17.12
CA THR A 35 -3.28 13.84 15.73
C THR A 35 -3.40 12.61 14.83
N LEU A 36 -2.47 11.67 14.97
CA LEU A 36 -2.43 10.44 14.19
C LEU A 36 -3.62 9.52 14.46
N ASN A 37 -3.94 9.31 15.73
CA ASN A 37 -5.09 8.50 16.15
C ASN A 37 -6.39 9.11 15.60
N ALA A 38 -6.62 10.41 15.80
CA ALA A 38 -7.80 11.08 15.26
C ALA A 38 -7.87 11.02 13.71
N ALA A 39 -6.74 11.05 13.03
CA ALA A 39 -6.66 11.02 11.58
C ALA A 39 -6.89 9.61 10.99
N LEU A 40 -6.39 8.55 11.61
CA LEU A 40 -6.33 7.21 11.00
C LEU A 40 -7.20 6.16 11.70
N ASN A 41 -7.78 6.50 12.85
CA ASN A 41 -8.82 5.72 13.53
C ASN A 41 -10.24 6.13 13.09
N ASP A 42 -10.39 6.43 11.80
CA ASP A 42 -11.68 6.74 11.18
C ASP A 42 -11.75 6.08 9.78
N PRO A 43 -12.72 5.20 9.51
CA PRO A 43 -12.85 4.53 8.21
C PRO A 43 -13.07 5.50 7.05
N ALA A 44 -13.70 6.67 7.26
CA ALA A 44 -13.90 7.66 6.20
C ALA A 44 -12.57 8.26 5.71
N HIS A 45 -11.65 8.55 6.64
CA HIS A 45 -10.33 9.08 6.31
C HIS A 45 -9.47 8.08 5.53
N TRP A 46 -9.69 6.77 5.71
CA TRP A 46 -8.99 5.76 4.92
C TRP A 46 -9.29 5.84 3.43
N CYS A 47 -10.49 6.27 3.02
CA CYS A 47 -10.74 6.49 1.60
C CYS A 47 -9.95 7.67 1.04
N ASP A 48 -9.80 8.76 1.80
CA ASP A 48 -8.95 9.89 1.39
C ASP A 48 -7.48 9.47 1.25
N VAL A 49 -6.99 8.60 2.15
CA VAL A 49 -5.64 8.01 2.05
C VAL A 49 -5.53 7.12 0.80
N LEU A 50 -6.42 6.13 0.66
CA LEU A 50 -6.34 5.12 -0.40
C LEU A 50 -6.45 5.75 -1.79
N ASN A 51 -7.26 6.80 -1.94
CA ASN A 51 -7.46 7.49 -3.21
C ASN A 51 -6.21 8.22 -3.72
N LEU A 52 -5.19 8.46 -2.90
CA LEU A 52 -3.89 8.96 -3.37
C LEU A 52 -3.15 7.92 -4.21
N HIS A 53 -3.33 6.63 -3.92
CA HIS A 53 -2.63 5.56 -4.61
C HIS A 53 -3.05 5.48 -6.09
N ILE A 54 -2.08 5.49 -7.02
CA ILE A 54 -2.32 5.55 -8.48
C ILE A 54 -3.30 4.49 -9.03
N ASN A 55 -3.34 3.29 -8.44
CA ASN A 55 -4.26 2.21 -8.83
C ASN A 55 -5.66 2.26 -8.18
N ILE A 56 -5.90 3.09 -7.18
CA ILE A 56 -7.24 3.18 -6.54
C ILE A 56 -8.06 4.21 -7.32
N LYS A 57 -9.23 3.79 -7.80
CA LYS A 57 -10.11 4.56 -8.71
C LYS A 57 -11.35 5.12 -8.05
N TYR A 58 -11.74 4.49 -6.96
CA TYR A 58 -12.88 4.86 -6.14
C TYR A 58 -12.71 4.22 -4.77
N CYS A 59 -13.12 4.94 -3.74
CA CYS A 59 -13.25 4.39 -2.39
C CYS A 59 -14.47 5.03 -1.73
N HIS A 60 -15.28 4.21 -1.08
CA HIS A 60 -16.38 4.68 -0.25
C HIS A 60 -16.42 3.92 1.06
N ALA A 61 -16.40 4.65 2.17
CA ALA A 61 -16.60 4.10 3.50
C ALA A 61 -18.10 4.04 3.81
N SER A 62 -18.55 2.90 4.31
CA SER A 62 -19.94 2.68 4.72
C SER A 62 -19.98 2.04 6.10
N ALA A 63 -20.90 2.50 6.94
CA ALA A 63 -21.21 1.84 8.20
C ALA A 63 -22.25 0.74 7.93
N GLU A 64 -21.96 -0.49 8.36
CA GLU A 64 -22.88 -1.63 8.30
C GLU A 64 -23.17 -2.17 9.71
N LYS A 65 -24.21 -2.99 9.84
CA LYS A 65 -24.45 -3.72 11.09
C LYS A 65 -23.26 -4.64 11.37
N GLY A 66 -22.49 -4.32 12.41
CA GLY A 66 -21.33 -5.11 12.84
C GLY A 66 -19.96 -4.56 12.44
N GLY A 67 -19.88 -3.37 11.83
CA GLY A 67 -18.60 -2.72 11.57
C GLY A 67 -18.64 -1.74 10.39
N SER A 68 -17.48 -1.17 10.07
CA SER A 68 -17.33 -0.29 8.90
C SER A 68 -16.67 -1.05 7.76
N ASN A 69 -17.08 -0.78 6.53
CA ASN A 69 -16.46 -1.36 5.34
C ASN A 69 -16.04 -0.28 4.36
N LEU A 70 -14.95 -0.54 3.64
CA LEU A 70 -14.51 0.27 2.51
C LEU A 70 -14.77 -0.50 1.22
N LEU A 71 -15.61 0.05 0.33
CA LEU A 71 -15.72 -0.42 -1.04
C LEU A 71 -14.66 0.28 -1.88
N VAL A 72 -13.68 -0.48 -2.36
CA VAL A 72 -12.51 0.03 -3.07
C VAL A 72 -12.47 -0.52 -4.49
N SER A 73 -12.42 0.36 -5.49
CA SER A 73 -12.23 -0.03 -6.90
C SER A 73 -10.76 0.09 -7.27
N ILE A 74 -10.13 -1.05 -7.56
CA ILE A 74 -8.71 -1.17 -7.92
C ILE A 74 -8.60 -1.34 -9.43
N GLY A 75 -7.95 -0.39 -10.09
CA GLY A 75 -7.74 -0.36 -11.53
C GLY A 75 -6.27 -0.31 -11.96
N THR A 76 -6.07 -0.02 -13.24
CA THR A 76 -4.73 0.25 -13.80
C THR A 76 -4.23 1.64 -13.41
N LYS A 77 -3.03 2.04 -13.83
CA LYS A 77 -2.54 3.41 -13.62
C LYS A 77 -3.22 4.47 -14.49
N TYR A 78 -4.03 4.09 -15.48
CA TYR A 78 -4.72 5.01 -16.37
C TYR A 78 -6.14 5.31 -15.88
N ASP A 79 -6.69 6.45 -16.29
CA ASP A 79 -8.11 6.73 -16.09
C ASP A 79 -8.93 5.82 -17.01
N LYS A 80 -9.80 5.02 -16.40
CA LYS A 80 -10.67 4.06 -17.08
C LYS A 80 -12.04 4.07 -16.42
N PRO A 81 -13.10 3.66 -17.14
CA PRO A 81 -14.42 3.50 -16.54
C PRO A 81 -14.39 2.58 -15.31
N LEU A 82 -15.17 2.92 -14.28
CA LEU A 82 -15.17 2.19 -13.01
C LEU A 82 -15.60 0.73 -13.13
N TYR A 83 -16.38 0.38 -14.16
CA TYR A 83 -16.79 -1.02 -14.39
C TYR A 83 -15.63 -1.91 -14.87
N GLU A 84 -14.52 -1.33 -15.35
CA GLU A 84 -13.30 -2.07 -15.67
C GLU A 84 -12.39 -2.29 -14.44
N ALA A 85 -12.70 -1.64 -13.31
CA ALA A 85 -11.95 -1.79 -12.07
C ALA A 85 -12.46 -2.99 -11.25
N PHE A 86 -11.55 -3.64 -10.55
CA PHE A 86 -11.89 -4.72 -9.62
C PHE A 86 -12.40 -4.11 -8.32
N GLN A 87 -13.62 -4.44 -7.93
CA GLN A 87 -14.16 -4.02 -6.65
C GLN A 87 -13.71 -4.97 -5.53
N VAL A 88 -13.26 -4.40 -4.43
CA VAL A 88 -12.82 -5.11 -3.22
C VAL A 88 -13.50 -4.48 -2.02
N LYS A 89 -14.19 -5.30 -1.22
CA LYS A 89 -14.77 -4.88 0.05
C LYS A 89 -13.79 -5.19 1.18
N PHE A 90 -13.23 -4.14 1.78
CA PHE A 90 -12.39 -4.27 2.96
C PHE A 90 -13.23 -4.09 4.23
N SER A 91 -13.15 -5.03 5.16
CA SER A 91 -13.66 -4.84 6.52
C SER A 91 -12.67 -4.01 7.31
N TYR A 92 -13.12 -2.88 7.86
CA TYR A 92 -12.36 -2.04 8.77
C TYR A 92 -12.62 -2.46 10.21
N GLY A 93 -11.55 -2.56 11.01
CA GLY A 93 -11.64 -2.83 12.43
C GLY A 93 -10.56 -2.11 13.23
N VAL A 94 -10.93 -1.63 14.41
CA VAL A 94 -9.99 -1.15 15.43
C VAL A 94 -9.53 -2.38 16.21
N VAL A 95 -8.25 -2.72 16.12
CA VAL A 95 -7.65 -3.84 16.83
C VAL A 95 -7.40 -3.47 18.29
N ALA A 96 -6.89 -2.25 18.52
CA ALA A 96 -6.64 -1.72 19.85
C ALA A 96 -6.60 -0.18 19.81
N THR A 97 -6.97 0.44 20.94
CA THR A 97 -6.82 1.88 21.17
C THR A 97 -6.60 2.12 22.66
N THR A 98 -5.45 2.71 22.98
CA THR A 98 -5.04 3.18 24.31
C THR A 98 -4.59 4.66 24.18
N PRO A 99 -4.25 5.33 25.29
CA PRO A 99 -3.74 6.70 25.24
C PRO A 99 -2.42 6.88 24.46
N ASP A 100 -1.66 5.81 24.24
CA ASP A 100 -0.30 5.82 23.67
C ASP A 100 -0.08 4.81 22.53
N TYR A 101 -1.07 3.98 22.22
CA TYR A 101 -1.02 3.00 21.13
C TYR A 101 -2.37 2.88 20.43
N PHE A 102 -2.36 2.78 19.09
CA PHE A 102 -3.52 2.30 18.36
C PHE A 102 -3.11 1.37 17.23
N ALA A 103 -4.02 0.47 16.89
CA ALA A 103 -3.90 -0.42 15.74
C ALA A 103 -5.24 -0.51 15.00
N VAL A 104 -5.20 -0.29 13.69
CA VAL A 104 -6.36 -0.44 12.80
C VAL A 104 -6.04 -1.43 11.69
N ARG A 105 -7.05 -2.14 11.23
CA ARG A 105 -6.91 -3.22 10.26
C ARG A 105 -7.94 -3.11 9.14
N LEU A 106 -7.50 -3.34 7.92
CA LEU A 106 -8.31 -3.58 6.73
C LEU A 106 -8.07 -5.00 6.24
N ASN A 107 -9.13 -5.81 6.20
CA ASN A 107 -9.06 -7.16 5.63
C ASN A 107 -9.99 -7.32 4.44
N ALA A 108 -9.57 -8.08 3.43
CA ALA A 108 -10.47 -8.55 2.37
C ALA A 108 -10.17 -10.00 2.00
N LYS A 109 -11.20 -10.85 1.95
CA LYS A 109 -11.04 -12.28 1.62
C LYS A 109 -10.60 -12.51 0.18
N THR A 110 -11.01 -11.64 -0.74
CA THR A 110 -10.79 -11.77 -2.17
C THR A 110 -10.28 -10.46 -2.74
N GLY A 111 -9.49 -10.52 -3.80
CA GLY A 111 -9.10 -9.34 -4.55
C GLY A 111 -8.84 -9.62 -6.04
N PRO A 112 -8.24 -8.64 -6.74
CA PRO A 112 -8.06 -8.67 -8.18
C PRO A 112 -7.22 -9.85 -8.65
N LEU A 113 -7.53 -10.41 -9.83
CA LEU A 113 -6.63 -11.32 -10.55
C LEU A 113 -6.19 -12.56 -9.74
N GLY A 114 -7.08 -13.09 -8.90
CA GLY A 114 -6.85 -14.33 -8.16
C GLY A 114 -5.98 -14.16 -6.90
N THR A 115 -5.92 -12.95 -6.34
CA THR A 115 -5.41 -12.68 -5.00
C THR A 115 -6.49 -12.86 -3.93
N SER A 116 -6.08 -13.16 -2.71
CA SER A 116 -6.97 -13.38 -1.56
C SER A 116 -6.31 -12.93 -0.26
N ASP A 117 -7.06 -12.98 0.84
CA ASP A 117 -6.54 -12.82 2.20
C ASP A 117 -5.72 -11.54 2.39
N TYR A 118 -6.23 -10.44 1.84
CA TYR A 118 -5.65 -9.13 2.04
C TYR A 118 -5.68 -8.76 3.50
N HIS A 119 -4.54 -8.30 3.99
CA HIS A 119 -4.36 -7.81 5.34
C HIS A 119 -3.48 -6.57 5.30
N ILE A 120 -4.08 -5.44 5.66
CA ILE A 120 -3.41 -4.17 5.85
C ILE A 120 -3.58 -3.80 7.32
N GLU A 121 -2.49 -3.66 8.05
CA GLU A 121 -2.50 -3.23 9.44
C GLU A 121 -1.60 -2.01 9.60
N LEU A 122 -2.12 -1.01 10.30
CA LEU A 122 -1.36 0.16 10.69
C LEU A 122 -1.41 0.27 12.20
N GLU A 123 -0.22 0.32 12.78
CA GLU A 123 -0.01 0.55 14.20
C GLU A 123 0.73 1.86 14.40
N ALA A 124 0.37 2.58 15.45
CA ALA A 124 1.09 3.74 15.90
C ALA A 124 1.32 3.66 17.40
N VAL A 125 2.53 4.06 17.83
CA VAL A 125 2.88 4.17 19.24
C VAL A 125 3.50 5.53 19.51
N SER A 126 3.06 6.18 20.58
CA SER A 126 3.67 7.39 21.09
C SER A 126 5.09 7.08 21.60
N ILE A 127 6.06 7.88 21.22
CA ILE A 127 7.44 7.78 21.72
C ILE A 127 7.89 9.10 22.33
N GLU A 128 9.09 9.11 22.92
CA GLU A 128 9.63 10.32 23.56
C GLU A 128 9.67 11.54 22.62
N ASN A 129 9.62 12.74 23.23
CA ASN A 129 9.64 14.03 22.54
C ASN A 129 8.43 14.30 21.63
N GLY A 130 7.26 13.73 21.96
CA GLY A 130 6.01 13.98 21.25
C GLY A 130 5.98 13.44 19.82
N LYS A 131 6.89 12.52 19.49
CA LYS A 131 6.94 11.85 18.20
C LYS A 131 6.09 10.58 18.22
N THR A 132 5.77 10.09 17.04
CA THR A 132 5.01 8.85 16.89
C THR A 132 5.73 7.90 15.96
N PHE A 133 5.89 6.65 16.38
CA PHE A 133 6.40 5.59 15.53
C PHE A 133 5.25 4.85 14.86
N LEU A 134 5.36 4.62 13.55
CA LEU A 134 4.38 3.92 12.73
C LEU A 134 4.96 2.60 12.26
N HIS A 135 4.13 1.57 12.31
CA HIS A 135 4.40 0.25 11.75
C HIS A 135 3.26 -0.11 10.80
N MET A 136 3.59 -0.47 9.57
CA MET A 136 2.62 -0.89 8.57
C MET A 136 2.96 -2.28 8.07
N THR A 137 1.96 -3.15 8.11
CA THR A 137 2.01 -4.49 7.51
C THR A 137 1.05 -4.53 6.32
N TYR A 138 1.52 -5.04 5.18
CA TYR A 138 0.71 -5.23 3.98
C TYR A 138 0.94 -6.61 3.38
N SER A 139 -0.13 -7.38 3.18
CA SER A 139 -0.01 -8.72 2.61
C SER A 139 -1.27 -9.21 1.96
N TYR A 140 -1.10 -10.25 1.13
CA TYR A 140 -2.14 -10.97 0.45
C TYR A 140 -1.56 -12.29 -0.09
N ALA A 141 -2.43 -13.26 -0.33
CA ALA A 141 -2.09 -14.54 -0.95
C ALA A 141 -2.39 -14.52 -2.46
N TYR A 142 -1.79 -15.47 -3.18
CA TYR A 142 -2.09 -15.75 -4.57
C TYR A 142 -2.58 -17.19 -4.73
N SER A 143 -3.70 -17.36 -5.43
CA SER A 143 -4.12 -18.64 -6.00
C SER A 143 -3.10 -19.15 -7.03
N PHE A 144 -3.17 -20.43 -7.39
CA PHE A 144 -2.28 -21.01 -8.42
C PHE A 144 -2.37 -20.23 -9.75
N THR A 145 -3.59 -19.97 -10.24
CA THR A 145 -3.81 -19.19 -11.46
C THR A 145 -3.28 -17.76 -11.32
N GLY A 146 -3.48 -17.12 -10.16
CA GLY A 146 -2.93 -15.79 -9.87
C GLY A 146 -1.39 -15.77 -9.90
N ARG A 147 -0.73 -16.80 -9.38
CA ARG A 147 0.74 -16.94 -9.46
C ARG A 147 1.22 -17.07 -10.90
N MET A 148 0.52 -17.83 -11.73
CA MET A 148 0.87 -17.98 -13.15
C MET A 148 0.67 -16.68 -13.93
N ALA A 149 -0.46 -16.00 -13.75
CA ALA A 149 -0.70 -14.68 -14.34
C ALA A 149 0.37 -13.66 -13.92
N MET A 150 0.76 -13.68 -12.64
CA MET A 150 1.82 -12.82 -12.12
C MET A 150 3.18 -13.11 -12.76
N LYS A 151 3.53 -14.39 -12.94
CA LYS A 151 4.75 -14.78 -13.69
C LYS A 151 4.73 -14.25 -15.12
N SER A 152 3.61 -14.35 -15.83
CA SER A 152 3.46 -13.81 -17.18
C SER A 152 3.59 -12.28 -17.23
N TYR A 153 2.99 -11.56 -16.27
CA TYR A 153 3.15 -10.11 -16.14
C TYR A 153 4.63 -9.71 -15.89
N LEU A 154 5.29 -10.40 -14.97
CA LEU A 154 6.71 -10.18 -14.65
C LEU A 154 7.64 -10.58 -15.81
N ALA A 155 7.22 -11.49 -16.68
CA ALA A 155 7.95 -11.80 -17.90
C ALA A 155 7.81 -10.70 -18.97
N THR A 156 6.90 -9.74 -18.81
CA THR A 156 6.59 -8.69 -19.79
C THR A 156 6.79 -7.28 -19.20
N ILE A 157 5.70 -6.52 -19.01
CA ILE A 157 5.67 -5.11 -18.58
C ILE A 157 6.19 -4.95 -17.14
N GLY A 158 6.12 -6.01 -16.34
CA GLY A 158 6.60 -6.04 -14.97
C GLY A 158 8.10 -6.35 -14.83
N ARG A 159 8.81 -6.71 -15.90
CA ARG A 159 10.17 -7.28 -15.83
C ARG A 159 11.17 -6.38 -15.13
N ASP A 160 11.13 -5.08 -15.44
CA ASP A 160 12.10 -4.12 -14.93
C ASP A 160 11.66 -3.48 -13.60
N LYS A 161 10.53 -3.92 -13.05
CA LYS A 161 9.96 -3.43 -11.80
C LYS A 161 10.69 -4.07 -10.63
N VAL A 162 11.38 -3.23 -9.89
CA VAL A 162 12.14 -3.62 -8.68
C VAL A 162 11.56 -2.97 -7.44
N GLY A 163 11.79 -3.62 -6.30
CA GLY A 163 11.52 -3.12 -4.96
C GLY A 163 12.70 -2.34 -4.38
N PHE A 164 12.80 -2.37 -3.05
CA PHE A 164 13.76 -1.61 -2.26
C PHE A 164 14.85 -2.47 -1.63
N THR A 165 14.62 -3.79 -1.47
CA THR A 165 15.64 -4.71 -0.96
C THR A 165 16.73 -4.92 -2.00
N LEU A 166 18.00 -4.93 -1.59
CA LEU A 166 19.13 -5.26 -2.47
C LEU A 166 19.19 -6.77 -2.77
N GLN A 167 19.46 -7.12 -4.03
CA GLN A 167 19.70 -8.47 -4.51
C GLN A 167 21.17 -8.81 -4.23
N ASP A 168 21.41 -9.45 -3.09
CA ASP A 168 22.70 -9.82 -2.50
C ASP A 168 23.61 -8.67 -2.02
N ALA A 169 23.87 -8.64 -0.71
CA ALA A 169 24.84 -7.76 -0.06
C ALA A 169 26.31 -8.15 -0.33
N THR A 170 26.57 -9.10 -1.24
CA THR A 170 27.92 -9.43 -1.71
C THR A 170 28.27 -8.49 -2.87
N ASN A 171 28.49 -7.22 -2.53
CA ASN A 171 28.98 -6.23 -3.48
C ASN A 171 30.28 -6.73 -4.11
N THR A 172 30.21 -7.21 -5.35
CA THR A 172 31.40 -7.27 -6.20
C THR A 172 31.71 -5.81 -6.54
N PRO A 173 32.95 -5.31 -6.35
CA PRO A 173 33.29 -3.89 -6.56
C PRO A 173 33.01 -3.34 -7.98
N SER A 174 32.60 -4.19 -8.91
CA SER A 174 32.32 -3.88 -10.31
C SER A 174 30.87 -3.42 -10.59
N GLN A 175 29.92 -3.57 -9.68
CA GLN A 175 28.53 -3.12 -9.92
C GLN A 175 28.33 -1.64 -9.56
N LYS A 176 28.21 -0.80 -10.60
CA LYS A 176 28.01 0.66 -10.48
C LYS A 176 26.60 1.08 -10.00
N ARG A 177 25.64 0.15 -9.90
CA ARG A 177 24.28 0.42 -9.42
C ARG A 177 23.81 -0.71 -8.50
N PRO A 178 23.12 -0.38 -7.39
CA PRO A 178 22.52 -1.38 -6.52
C PRO A 178 21.54 -2.23 -7.34
N ASP A 179 21.74 -3.55 -7.30
CA ASP A 179 20.78 -4.50 -7.84
C ASP A 179 19.65 -4.66 -6.82
N TYR A 180 18.40 -4.46 -7.23
CA TYR A 180 17.24 -4.46 -6.34
C TYR A 180 16.35 -5.65 -6.68
N ILE A 181 15.79 -6.29 -5.65
CA ILE A 181 14.90 -7.44 -5.79
C ILE A 181 13.73 -7.08 -6.70
N GLY A 182 13.62 -7.82 -7.81
CA GLY A 182 12.46 -7.79 -8.70
C GLY A 182 11.39 -8.83 -8.35
N GLY A 183 10.60 -9.21 -9.35
CA GLY A 183 9.61 -10.27 -9.22
C GLY A 183 8.47 -9.94 -8.25
N VAL A 184 7.81 -10.97 -7.71
CA VAL A 184 6.66 -10.81 -6.81
C VAL A 184 7.03 -9.96 -5.59
N ARG A 185 8.17 -10.27 -4.94
CA ARG A 185 8.63 -9.52 -3.77
C ARG A 185 8.85 -8.05 -4.08
N GLY A 186 9.51 -7.73 -5.19
CA GLY A 186 9.68 -6.34 -5.62
C GLY A 186 8.36 -5.61 -5.81
N LEU A 187 7.34 -6.26 -6.40
CA LEU A 187 6.01 -5.68 -6.54
C LEU A 187 5.30 -5.44 -5.20
N VAL A 188 5.42 -6.36 -4.23
CA VAL A 188 4.82 -6.14 -2.91
C VAL A 188 5.52 -4.99 -2.17
N GLU A 189 6.85 -4.88 -2.26
CA GLU A 189 7.61 -3.77 -1.66
C GLU A 189 7.19 -2.41 -2.27
N ARG A 190 6.99 -2.35 -3.59
CA ARG A 190 6.48 -1.14 -4.27
C ARG A 190 5.11 -0.72 -3.76
N ASN A 191 4.15 -1.66 -3.69
CA ASN A 191 2.81 -1.36 -3.19
C ASN A 191 2.83 -0.92 -1.73
N THR A 192 3.61 -1.61 -0.90
CA THR A 192 3.76 -1.27 0.53
C THR A 192 4.26 0.16 0.68
N MET A 193 5.32 0.54 -0.03
CA MET A 193 5.85 1.91 0.02
C MET A 193 4.84 2.95 -0.50
N ARG A 194 4.08 2.64 -1.56
CA ARG A 194 3.05 3.56 -2.07
C ARG A 194 1.91 3.80 -1.08
N TYR A 195 1.49 2.78 -0.34
CA TYR A 195 0.51 2.94 0.74
C TYR A 195 1.08 3.73 1.91
N TYR A 196 2.32 3.45 2.32
CA TYR A 196 3.00 4.24 3.33
C TYR A 196 3.06 5.74 2.95
N LEU A 197 3.50 6.04 1.72
CA LEU A 197 3.57 7.42 1.23
C LEU A 197 2.19 8.08 1.14
N ALA A 198 1.12 7.32 0.91
CA ALA A 198 -0.25 7.84 0.97
C ALA A 198 -0.65 8.23 2.39
N ILE A 199 -0.31 7.41 3.39
CA ILE A 199 -0.55 7.72 4.80
C ILE A 199 0.26 8.97 5.20
N ASP A 200 1.55 9.01 4.89
CA ASP A 200 2.40 10.17 5.16
C ASP A 200 1.87 11.44 4.50
N SER A 201 1.42 11.34 3.25
CA SER A 201 0.85 12.47 2.52
C SER A 201 -0.46 12.97 3.12
N TYR A 202 -1.30 12.07 3.61
CA TYR A 202 -2.51 12.43 4.32
C TYR A 202 -2.21 13.16 5.64
N LEU A 203 -1.26 12.63 6.41
CA LEU A 203 -0.87 13.21 7.70
C LEU A 203 -0.17 14.56 7.58
N ALA A 204 0.51 14.83 6.46
CA ALA A 204 1.10 16.14 6.19
C ALA A 204 0.03 17.22 5.93
N ALA A 205 -1.18 16.83 5.52
CA ALA A 205 -2.26 17.74 5.15
C ALA A 205 -3.64 17.12 5.44
N PRO A 206 -4.01 16.95 6.73
CA PRO A 206 -5.14 16.11 7.15
C PRO A 206 -6.52 16.74 6.92
N SER A 207 -6.62 18.05 6.72
CA SER A 207 -7.92 18.69 6.45
C SER A 207 -8.42 18.38 5.04
N THR A 208 -9.72 18.15 4.88
CA THR A 208 -10.36 17.86 3.57
C THR A 208 -10.05 18.94 2.52
N ALA A 209 -9.97 20.22 2.93
CA ALA A 209 -9.61 21.34 2.06
C ALA A 209 -8.19 21.26 1.48
N GLN A 210 -7.32 20.43 2.06
CA GLN A 210 -5.91 20.30 1.66
C GLN A 210 -5.65 19.14 0.69
N ARG A 211 -6.71 18.62 0.02
CA ARG A 211 -6.61 17.51 -0.93
C ARG A 211 -5.52 17.73 -1.99
N GLU A 212 -5.44 18.94 -2.55
CA GLU A 212 -4.45 19.23 -3.59
C GLU A 212 -3.02 19.09 -3.06
N MET A 213 -2.75 19.57 -1.84
CA MET A 213 -1.46 19.39 -1.18
C MET A 213 -1.12 17.91 -0.99
N ARG A 214 -2.10 17.06 -0.66
CA ARG A 214 -1.89 15.61 -0.54
C ARG A 214 -1.51 14.96 -1.86
N LEU A 215 -2.18 15.33 -2.96
CA LEU A 215 -1.89 14.80 -4.29
C LEU A 215 -0.47 15.16 -4.73
N GLU A 216 -0.09 16.43 -4.56
CA GLU A 216 1.25 16.94 -4.87
C GLU A 216 2.32 16.27 -4.02
N HIS A 217 2.09 16.19 -2.71
CA HIS A 217 3.03 15.58 -1.78
C HIS A 217 3.23 14.10 -2.10
N TRP A 218 2.15 13.34 -2.33
CA TRP A 218 2.24 11.92 -2.69
C TRP A 218 3.04 11.72 -3.97
N PHE A 219 2.73 12.47 -5.04
CA PHE A 219 3.45 12.36 -6.30
C PHE A 219 4.94 12.66 -6.10
N SER A 220 5.26 13.80 -5.48
CA SER A 220 6.65 14.20 -5.23
C SER A 220 7.43 13.17 -4.41
N SER A 221 6.81 12.57 -3.40
CA SER A 221 7.42 11.53 -2.56
C SER A 221 7.63 10.23 -3.32
N THR A 222 6.75 9.86 -4.25
CA THR A 222 7.00 8.71 -5.13
C THR A 222 8.17 8.95 -6.09
N GLU A 223 8.34 10.19 -6.58
CA GLU A 223 9.41 10.54 -7.51
C GLU A 223 10.79 10.61 -6.85
N GLN A 224 10.87 10.82 -5.52
CA GLN A 224 12.11 10.63 -4.76
C GLN A 224 12.66 9.20 -4.88
N TYR A 225 11.79 8.23 -5.17
CA TYR A 225 12.11 6.83 -5.41
C TYR A 225 11.81 6.42 -6.85
N SER A 226 12.09 7.30 -7.84
CA SER A 226 11.68 7.11 -9.23
C SER A 226 12.07 5.75 -9.84
N ARG A 227 13.26 5.21 -9.50
CA ARG A 227 13.68 3.86 -9.94
C ARG A 227 12.69 2.76 -9.52
N GLN A 228 12.14 2.88 -8.33
CA GLN A 228 11.22 1.92 -7.72
C GLN A 228 9.75 2.31 -7.91
N LEU A 229 9.37 3.57 -8.02
CA LEU A 229 7.96 3.95 -7.89
C LEU A 229 7.39 4.73 -9.07
N HIS A 230 8.21 5.34 -9.92
CA HIS A 230 7.75 6.11 -11.07
C HIS A 230 6.85 5.28 -12.00
N GLU A 231 5.72 5.86 -12.41
CA GLU A 231 4.75 5.21 -13.30
C GLU A 231 4.20 6.11 -14.40
N MET A 232 4.15 7.43 -14.18
CA MET A 232 3.59 8.42 -15.10
C MET A 232 4.02 9.84 -14.74
N ASP A 233 3.80 10.76 -15.67
CA ASP A 233 4.06 12.18 -15.47
C ASP A 233 3.08 12.84 -14.49
N ARG A 234 3.54 13.91 -13.84
CA ARG A 234 2.79 14.65 -12.83
C ARG A 234 1.43 15.12 -13.32
N ALA A 235 1.39 15.74 -14.50
CA ALA A 235 0.16 16.30 -15.05
C ALA A 235 -0.90 15.20 -15.26
N ALA A 236 -0.49 14.06 -15.81
CA ALA A 236 -1.37 12.91 -16.04
C ALA A 236 -1.89 12.32 -14.72
N TYR A 237 -1.04 12.24 -13.69
CA TYR A 237 -1.47 11.81 -12.36
C TYR A 237 -2.53 12.74 -11.76
N LEU A 238 -2.28 14.06 -11.76
CA LEU A 238 -3.20 15.03 -11.15
C LEU A 238 -4.54 15.07 -11.90
N GLU A 239 -4.52 15.11 -13.24
CA GLU A 239 -5.73 15.09 -14.06
C GLU A 239 -6.61 13.86 -13.77
N MET A 240 -5.99 12.68 -13.71
CA MET A 240 -6.68 11.44 -13.35
C MET A 240 -7.27 11.53 -11.94
N LYS A 241 -6.50 11.99 -10.94
CA LYS A 241 -6.96 12.07 -9.55
C LYS A 241 -8.08 13.11 -9.34
N HIS A 242 -8.06 14.21 -10.07
CA HIS A 242 -9.17 15.17 -10.08
C HIS A 242 -10.46 14.55 -10.64
N SER A 243 -10.35 13.78 -11.72
CA SER A 243 -11.49 13.07 -12.32
C SER A 243 -12.04 11.98 -11.39
N GLU A 244 -11.17 11.21 -10.73
CA GLU A 244 -11.54 10.23 -9.71
C GLU A 244 -12.26 10.88 -8.52
N TYR A 245 -11.81 12.05 -8.07
CA TYR A 245 -12.45 12.79 -6.99
C TYR A 245 -13.86 13.27 -7.35
N LEU A 246 -14.06 13.81 -8.56
CA LEU A 246 -15.39 14.20 -9.03
C LEU A 246 -16.36 13.00 -9.08
N ARG A 247 -15.85 11.79 -9.33
CA ARG A 247 -16.65 10.56 -9.24
C ARG A 247 -16.99 10.19 -7.80
N GLN A 248 -16.06 10.37 -6.85
CA GLN A 248 -16.29 10.08 -5.43
C GLN A 248 -17.38 10.95 -4.80
N GLN A 249 -17.56 12.19 -5.27
CA GLN A 249 -18.62 13.08 -4.78
C GLN A 249 -20.04 12.69 -5.24
N LYS A 250 -20.15 11.81 -6.24
CA LYS A 250 -21.44 11.30 -6.70
C LYS A 250 -21.91 10.18 -5.76
N ALA A 251 -23.22 9.93 -5.74
CA ALA A 251 -23.84 8.95 -4.85
C ALA A 251 -23.10 7.59 -4.86
N PRO A 252 -23.07 6.86 -3.73
CA PRO A 252 -22.33 5.61 -3.60
C PRO A 252 -22.69 4.63 -4.71
N ILE A 253 -21.69 4.10 -5.40
CA ILE A 253 -21.92 3.04 -6.39
C ILE A 253 -22.19 1.77 -5.60
N GLN A 254 -23.36 1.17 -5.79
CA GLN A 254 -23.68 -0.13 -5.19
C GLN A 254 -22.73 -1.19 -5.77
N ALA A 255 -22.21 -2.06 -4.91
CA ALA A 255 -21.48 -3.22 -5.37
C ALA A 255 -22.41 -4.08 -6.25
N PRO A 256 -21.93 -4.63 -7.38
CA PRO A 256 -22.72 -5.60 -8.12
C PRO A 256 -23.00 -6.79 -7.21
N SER A 257 -24.27 -7.19 -7.19
CA SER A 257 -24.82 -8.33 -6.44
C SER A 257 -24.19 -9.66 -6.83
#